data_AF-A0AAU9D8L3-F1
#
_entry.id   AF-A0AAU9D8L3-F1
#
_cell.length_a   1.000
_cell.length_b   1.000
_cell.length_c   1.000
_cell.angle_alpha   90.00
_cell.angle_beta   90.00
_cell.angle_gamma   90.00
#
_symmetry.space_group_name_H-M   'P 1'
#
loop_
_entity.id
_entity.type
_entity.pdbx_description
1 polymer ?
#
loop_
_entity_poly.entity_id
_entity_poly.type
_entity_poly.pdbx_seq_one_letter_code
_entity_poly.pdbx_strand_id
1 'polypeptide(L)'
;MELNQILSSLLAGGLAGQVVSLIANHRLQRRRDLNLWIRNEKYKNFSFFISLVSATNRDDYNTFPDEIRVASQKIHILYIDGVAPKNIEILMEKLFQYFLQRKLGRVNNLKKWRGEVRENVKLLRIEFSKELRKNFT
;
A
#
# COMPACT_ATOMS: atom_id res chain seq x y z
N MET A 1 -43.26 -14.96 -41.93
CA MET A 1 -41.96 -15.53 -41.51
C MET A 1 -41.03 -14.47 -40.92
N GLU A 2 -41.14 -13.19 -41.31
CA GLU A 2 -40.29 -12.09 -40.81
C GLU A 2 -40.56 -11.63 -39.36
N LEU A 3 -41.82 -11.65 -38.89
CA LEU A 3 -42.17 -11.17 -37.55
C LEU A 3 -41.53 -12.02 -36.42
N ASN A 4 -41.43 -13.34 -36.62
CA ASN A 4 -40.76 -14.23 -35.68
C ASN A 4 -39.25 -13.97 -35.64
N GLN A 5 -38.62 -13.66 -36.77
CA GLN A 5 -37.19 -13.34 -36.82
C GLN A 5 -36.87 -12.00 -36.15
N ILE A 6 -37.76 -11.00 -36.29
CA ILE A 6 -37.63 -9.69 -35.63
C ILE A 6 -37.85 -9.80 -34.12
N LEU A 7 -38.86 -10.56 -33.66
CA LEU A 7 -39.08 -10.80 -32.23
C LEU A 7 -37.96 -11.60 -31.58
N SER A 8 -37.45 -12.63 -32.28
CA SER A 8 -36.30 -13.40 -31.81
C SER A 8 -35.01 -12.57 -31.74
N SER A 9 -34.78 -11.65 -32.68
CA SER A 9 -33.60 -10.77 -32.65
C SER A 9 -33.68 -9.70 -31.57
N LEU A 10 -34.88 -9.18 -31.27
CA LEU A 10 -35.11 -8.21 -30.18
C LEU A 10 -34.97 -8.87 -28.80
N LEU A 11 -35.52 -10.08 -28.64
CA LEU A 11 -35.37 -10.87 -27.42
C LEU A 11 -33.93 -11.36 -27.23
N ALA A 12 -33.26 -11.81 -28.29
CA ALA A 12 -31.85 -12.18 -28.25
C ALA A 12 -30.94 -10.97 -28.00
N GLY A 13 -31.25 -9.80 -28.55
CA GLY A 13 -30.55 -8.54 -28.26
C GLY A 13 -30.71 -8.10 -26.80
N GLY A 14 -31.91 -8.26 -26.23
CA GLY A 14 -32.17 -8.01 -24.81
C GLY A 14 -31.42 -8.96 -23.88
N LEU A 15 -31.42 -10.26 -24.18
CA LEU A 15 -30.72 -11.29 -23.40
C LEU A 15 -29.18 -11.18 -23.54
N ALA A 16 -28.67 -10.94 -24.75
CA ALA A 16 -27.26 -10.70 -24.99
C ALA A 16 -26.78 -9.43 -24.26
N GLY A 17 -27.58 -8.36 -24.28
CA GLY A 17 -27.32 -7.14 -23.51
C GLY A 17 -27.25 -7.38 -22.00
N GLN A 18 -28.14 -8.23 -21.46
CA GLN A 18 -28.12 -8.62 -20.04
C GLN A 18 -26.88 -9.44 -19.67
N VAL A 19 -26.47 -10.40 -20.50
CA VAL A 19 -25.26 -11.20 -20.26
C VAL A 19 -24.00 -10.33 -20.31
N VAL A 20 -23.89 -9.45 -21.31
CA VAL A 20 -22.77 -8.50 -21.40
C VAL A 20 -22.76 -7.54 -20.20
N SER A 21 -23.91 -7.03 -19.79
CA SER A 21 -24.06 -6.18 -18.60
C SER A 21 -23.64 -6.91 -17.32
N LEU A 22 -24.05 -8.16 -17.12
CA LEU A 22 -23.64 -8.98 -15.98
C LEU A 22 -22.13 -9.21 -15.95
N ILE A 23 -21.52 -9.56 -17.08
CA ILE A 23 -20.07 -9.77 -17.18
C ILE A 23 -19.31 -8.46 -16.92
N ALA A 24 -19.75 -7.35 -17.53
CA ALA A 24 -19.17 -6.03 -17.33
C ALA A 24 -19.27 -5.59 -15.86
N ASN A 25 -20.45 -5.71 -15.25
CA ASN A 25 -20.68 -5.40 -13.85
C ASN A 25 -19.83 -6.27 -12.93
N HIS A 26 -19.72 -7.57 -13.19
CA HIS A 26 -18.90 -8.46 -12.38
C HIS A 26 -17.41 -8.09 -12.45
N ARG A 27 -16.91 -7.73 -13.64
CA ARG A 27 -15.52 -7.24 -13.81
C ARG A 27 -15.29 -5.90 -13.10
N LEU A 28 -16.23 -4.96 -13.22
CA LEU A 28 -16.17 -3.66 -12.55
C LEU A 28 -16.20 -3.83 -11.03
N GLN A 29 -17.09 -4.67 -10.53
CA GLN A 29 -17.22 -4.97 -9.10
C GLN A 29 -15.93 -5.59 -8.56
N ARG A 30 -15.38 -6.61 -9.24
CA ARG A 30 -14.11 -7.23 -8.83
C ARG A 30 -12.96 -6.23 -8.78
N ARG A 31 -12.87 -5.31 -9.75
CA ARG A 31 -11.86 -4.24 -9.73
C ARG A 31 -12.07 -3.28 -8.57
N ARG A 32 -13.31 -2.87 -8.30
CA ARG A 32 -13.65 -2.00 -7.18
C ARG A 32 -13.30 -2.64 -5.85
N ASP A 33 -13.68 -3.91 -5.66
CA ASP A 33 -13.46 -4.64 -4.42
C ASP A 33 -11.97 -4.89 -4.19
N LEU A 34 -11.21 -5.21 -5.24
CA LEU A 34 -9.75 -5.29 -5.18
C LEU A 34 -9.12 -3.95 -4.80
N ASN A 35 -9.55 -2.85 -5.42
CA ASN A 35 -9.02 -1.52 -5.10
C ASN A 35 -9.33 -1.09 -3.66
N LEU A 36 -10.53 -1.41 -3.16
CA LEU A 36 -10.92 -1.19 -1.77
C LEU A 36 -10.07 -2.04 -0.82
N TRP A 37 -9.83 -3.30 -1.15
CA TRP A 37 -8.98 -4.19 -0.37
C TRP A 37 -7.54 -3.68 -0.32
N ILE A 38 -6.92 -3.36 -1.46
CA ILE A 38 -5.56 -2.80 -1.54
C ILE A 38 -5.46 -1.53 -0.70
N ARG A 39 -6.46 -0.65 -0.79
CA ARG A 39 -6.49 0.59 -0.01
C ARG A 39 -6.52 0.33 1.50
N ASN A 40 -7.36 -0.60 1.96
CA ASN A 40 -7.45 -0.96 3.37
C ASN A 40 -6.14 -1.59 3.86
N GLU A 41 -5.53 -2.46 3.04
CA GLU A 41 -4.24 -3.07 3.37
C GLU A 41 -3.10 -2.04 3.38
N LYS A 42 -3.08 -1.07 2.45
CA LYS A 42 -2.13 0.05 2.49
C LYS A 42 -2.28 0.83 3.80
N TYR A 43 -3.51 1.18 4.19
CA TYR A 43 -3.75 1.90 5.44
C TYR A 43 -3.25 1.13 6.68
N LYS A 44 -3.57 -0.17 6.77
CA LYS A 44 -3.12 -1.04 7.87
C LYS A 44 -1.60 -1.12 7.93
N ASN A 45 -0.94 -1.44 6.81
CA ASN A 45 0.50 -1.63 6.76
C ASN A 45 1.27 -0.31 6.96
N PHE A 46 0.78 0.81 6.44
CA PHE A 46 1.38 2.14 6.68
C PHE A 46 1.29 2.52 8.16
N SER A 47 0.11 2.34 8.77
CA SER A 47 -0.11 2.66 10.19
C SER A 47 0.76 1.78 11.09
N PHE A 48 0.84 0.48 10.78
CA PHE A 48 1.73 -0.45 11.47
C PHE A 48 3.19 -0.04 11.34
N PHE A 49 3.67 0.26 10.13
CA PHE A 49 5.05 0.67 9.89
C PHE A 49 5.39 1.94 10.67
N ILE A 50 4.53 2.96 10.65
CA ILE A 50 4.73 4.19 11.42
C ILE A 50 4.77 3.91 12.93
N SER A 51 3.85 3.09 13.44
CA SER A 51 3.84 2.68 14.85
C SER A 51 5.15 2.00 15.25
N LEU A 52 5.62 1.06 14.41
CA LEU A 52 6.87 0.34 14.58
C LEU A 52 8.04 1.31 14.71
N VAL A 53 8.27 2.17 13.71
CA VAL A 53 9.44 3.08 13.68
C VAL A 53 9.35 4.27 14.64
N SER A 54 8.15 4.58 15.14
CA SER A 54 7.97 5.65 16.14
C SER A 54 8.36 5.21 17.55
N ALA A 55 8.42 3.90 17.82
CA ALA A 55 8.81 3.32 19.10
C ALA A 55 10.33 3.42 19.34
N THR A 56 10.83 4.65 19.53
CA THR A 56 12.28 4.95 19.68
C THR A 56 12.88 4.62 21.05
N ASN A 57 12.07 4.13 22.00
CA ASN A 57 12.48 3.72 23.35
C ASN A 57 12.38 2.19 23.53
N ARG A 58 12.68 1.39 22.50
CA ARG A 58 12.86 -0.05 22.70
C ARG A 58 14.23 -0.32 23.31
N ASP A 59 14.25 -1.22 24.28
CA ASP A 59 15.49 -1.67 24.94
C ASP A 59 16.24 -2.71 24.10
N ASP A 60 15.55 -3.40 23.18
CA ASP A 60 16.14 -4.37 22.26
C ASP A 60 16.10 -3.90 20.80
N TYR A 61 17.28 -3.63 20.24
CA TYR A 61 17.48 -3.29 18.83
C TYR A 61 18.01 -4.47 18.00
N ASN A 62 18.16 -5.67 18.57
CA ASN A 62 18.75 -6.80 17.85
C ASN A 62 17.84 -7.31 16.73
N THR A 63 16.53 -7.42 16.97
CA THR A 63 15.53 -7.87 15.97
C THR A 63 14.87 -6.72 15.22
N PHE A 64 15.03 -5.49 15.73
CA PHE A 64 14.26 -4.34 15.26
C PHE A 64 14.46 -3.99 13.76
N PRO A 65 15.69 -4.02 13.21
CA PRO A 65 15.88 -3.83 11.77
C PRO A 65 15.18 -4.91 10.92
N ASP A 66 15.11 -6.15 11.41
CA ASP A 66 14.47 -7.26 10.70
C ASP A 66 12.95 -7.08 10.69
N GLU A 67 12.36 -6.61 11.81
CA GLU A 67 10.94 -6.22 11.86
C GLU A 67 10.62 -5.10 10.85
N ILE A 68 11.49 -4.09 10.73
CA ILE A 68 11.33 -3.01 9.76
C ILE A 68 11.42 -3.54 8.34
N ARG A 69 12.36 -4.45 8.05
CA ARG A 69 12.50 -5.07 6.72
C ARG A 69 11.27 -5.88 6.33
N VAL A 70 10.73 -6.68 7.25
CA VAL A 70 9.49 -7.44 7.02
C VAL A 70 8.31 -6.49 6.79
N ALA A 71 8.20 -5.42 7.58
CA ALA A 71 7.15 -4.43 7.43
C ALA A 71 7.25 -3.68 6.09
N SER A 72 8.46 -3.33 5.64
CA SER A 72 8.66 -2.67 4.35
C SER A 72 8.29 -3.59 3.18
N GLN A 73 8.68 -4.87 3.22
CA GLN A 73 8.30 -5.85 2.19
C GLN A 73 6.79 -5.98 2.03
N LYS A 74 6.03 -6.01 3.14
CA LYS A 74 4.56 -6.02 3.10
C LYS A 74 4.00 -4.80 2.38
N ILE A 75 4.63 -3.63 2.56
CA ILE A 75 4.25 -2.41 1.85
C ILE A 75 4.56 -2.52 0.36
N HIS A 76 5.75 -3.00 -0.02
CA HIS A 76 6.17 -3.15 -1.41
C HIS A 76 5.20 -4.03 -2.23
N ILE A 77 4.72 -5.14 -1.67
CA ILE A 77 3.81 -6.08 -2.34
C ILE A 77 2.43 -5.45 -2.65
N LEU A 78 2.04 -4.35 -1.99
CA LEU A 78 0.76 -3.67 -2.24
C LEU A 78 0.76 -2.77 -3.47
N TYR A 79 1.85 -2.73 -4.23
CA TYR A 79 1.97 -2.01 -5.48
C TYR A 79 2.06 -2.97 -6.65
N ILE A 80 1.59 -2.53 -7.82
CA ILE A 80 1.46 -3.38 -9.02
C ILE A 80 2.82 -3.97 -9.43
N ASP A 81 3.88 -3.16 -9.38
CA ASP A 81 5.24 -3.60 -9.72
C ASP A 81 5.95 -4.32 -8.57
N GLY A 82 5.25 -4.57 -7.46
CA GLY A 82 5.82 -5.12 -6.24
C GLY A 82 6.80 -4.18 -5.54
N VAL A 83 6.82 -2.89 -5.92
CA VAL A 83 7.72 -1.87 -5.35
C VAL A 83 6.95 -0.59 -5.04
N ALA A 84 7.16 -0.04 -3.83
CA ALA A 84 6.59 1.24 -3.44
C ALA A 84 7.17 2.40 -4.25
N PRO A 85 6.46 3.54 -4.37
CA PRO A 85 6.98 4.75 -4.97
C PRO A 85 8.34 5.12 -4.37
N LYS A 86 9.26 5.56 -5.23
CA LYS A 86 10.66 5.84 -4.88
C LYS A 86 10.84 6.69 -3.61
N ASN A 87 9.95 7.67 -3.39
CA ASN A 87 9.97 8.52 -2.20
C ASN A 87 9.76 7.70 -0.92
N ILE A 88 8.79 6.78 -0.93
CA ILE A 88 8.45 5.89 0.18
C ILE A 88 9.56 4.87 0.38
N GLU A 89 10.03 4.24 -0.70
CA GLU A 89 11.14 3.28 -0.69
C GLU A 89 12.38 3.86 -0.02
N ILE A 90 12.84 5.03 -0.48
CA ILE A 90 14.03 5.71 0.06
C ILE A 90 13.86 6.01 1.56
N LEU A 91 12.69 6.48 1.97
CA LEU A 91 12.42 6.81 3.38
C LEU A 91 12.37 5.56 4.26
N MET A 92 11.77 4.46 3.79
CA MET A 92 11.77 3.19 4.51
C MET A 92 13.18 2.62 4.64
N GLU A 93 13.98 2.65 3.57
CA GLU A 93 15.37 2.17 3.60
C GLU A 93 16.24 3.05 4.51
N LYS A 94 16.09 4.39 4.48
CA LYS A 94 16.78 5.28 5.43
C LYS A 94 16.48 4.93 6.88
N LEU A 95 15.20 4.70 7.21
CA LEU A 95 14.81 4.29 8.56
C LEU A 95 15.43 2.94 8.93
N PHE A 96 15.37 1.94 8.05
CA PHE A 96 16.06 0.67 8.26
C PHE A 96 17.55 0.87 8.57
N GLN A 97 18.26 1.68 7.77
CA GLN A 97 19.68 1.95 7.96
C GLN A 97 19.96 2.66 9.29
N TYR A 98 19.13 3.62 9.72
CA TYR A 98 19.28 4.27 11.02
C TYR A 98 19.19 3.28 12.18
N PHE A 99 18.26 2.34 12.13
CA PHE A 99 18.09 1.34 13.17
C PHE A 99 19.16 0.24 13.10
N LEU A 100 19.62 -0.11 11.89
CA LEU A 100 20.76 -1.01 11.72
C LEU A 100 22.05 -0.41 12.30
N GLN A 101 22.31 0.88 12.05
CA GLN A 101 23.44 1.59 12.66
C GLN A 101 23.35 1.58 14.19
N ARG A 102 22.14 1.74 14.75
CA ARG A 102 21.90 1.67 16.19
C ARG A 102 22.21 0.28 16.76
N LYS A 103 21.76 -0.78 16.08
CA LYS A 103 22.07 -2.19 16.41
C LYS A 103 23.57 -2.46 16.40
N LEU A 104 24.28 -1.95 15.39
CA LEU A 104 25.73 -2.13 15.24
C LEU A 104 26.57 -1.24 16.17
N GLY A 105 25.95 -0.45 17.06
CA GLY A 105 26.67 0.46 17.96
C GLY A 105 27.36 1.64 17.25
N ARG A 106 27.00 1.93 15.99
CA ARG A 106 27.64 2.97 15.15
C ARG A 106 27.04 4.38 15.33
N VAL A 107 26.26 4.58 16.39
CA VAL A 107 25.57 5.85 16.68
C VAL A 107 26.34 6.63 17.74
N ASN A 108 27.16 7.57 17.30
CA ASN A 108 28.01 8.38 18.19
C ASN A 108 27.22 9.50 18.89
N ASN A 109 26.13 9.99 18.30
CA ASN A 109 25.31 11.06 18.84
C ASN A 109 23.83 10.67 18.83
N LEU A 110 23.34 10.18 19.98
CA LEU A 110 21.96 9.74 20.15
C LEU A 110 20.93 10.86 19.94
N LYS A 111 21.25 12.11 20.33
CA LYS A 111 20.33 13.24 20.18
C LYS A 111 20.12 13.57 18.70
N LYS A 112 21.21 13.62 17.93
CA LYS A 112 21.18 13.84 16.47
C LYS A 112 20.44 12.69 15.77
N TRP A 113 20.78 11.45 16.09
CA TRP A 113 20.13 10.27 15.53
C TRP A 113 18.61 10.27 15.79
N ARG A 114 18.16 10.55 17.03
CA ARG A 114 16.72 10.67 17.34
C ARG A 114 16.04 11.77 16.52
N GLY A 115 16.73 12.90 16.30
CA GLY A 115 16.22 13.98 15.46
C GLY A 115 16.03 13.56 14.00
N GLU A 116 17.03 12.90 13.43
CA GLU A 116 17.00 12.40 12.05
C GLU A 116 15.93 11.33 11.86
N VAL A 117 15.81 10.38 12.79
CA VAL A 117 14.74 9.37 12.77
C VAL A 117 13.37 10.05 12.78
N ARG A 118 13.13 10.98 13.72
CA ARG A 118 11.83 11.68 13.83
C ARG A 118 11.47 12.45 12.56
N GLU A 119 12.44 13.14 11.94
CA GLU A 119 12.17 13.87 10.70
C GLU A 119 11.87 12.91 9.54
N ASN A 120 12.60 11.80 9.41
CA ASN A 120 12.32 10.79 8.38
C ASN A 120 10.96 10.10 8.60
N VAL A 121 10.57 9.81 9.85
CA VAL A 121 9.24 9.28 10.17
C VAL A 121 8.14 10.28 9.80
N LYS A 122 8.34 11.57 10.07
CA LYS A 122 7.42 12.63 9.68
C LYS A 122 7.26 12.73 8.17
N LEU A 123 8.37 12.71 7.41
CA LEU A 123 8.36 12.71 5.96
C LEU A 123 7.66 11.47 5.40
N LEU A 124 7.94 10.29 5.96
CA LEU A 124 7.31 9.05 5.54
C LEU A 124 5.80 9.07 5.78
N ARG A 125 5.35 9.60 6.92
CA ARG A 125 3.92 9.81 7.22
C ARG A 125 3.24 10.71 6.19
N ILE A 126 3.92 11.77 5.74
CA ILE A 126 3.41 12.67 4.70
C ILE A 126 3.27 11.91 3.37
N GLU A 127 4.29 11.17 2.95
CA GLU A 127 4.25 10.40 1.70
C GLU A 127 3.18 9.29 1.74
N PHE A 128 3.04 8.57 2.86
CA PHE A 128 1.94 7.62 3.07
C PHE A 128 0.57 8.30 2.97
N SER A 129 0.41 9.49 3.57
CA SER A 129 -0.85 10.23 3.49
C SER A 129 -1.18 10.65 2.06
N LYS A 130 -0.18 11.14 1.30
CA LYS A 130 -0.35 11.47 -0.13
C LYS A 130 -0.77 10.24 -0.92
N GLU A 131 -0.11 9.12 -0.71
CA GLU A 131 -0.39 7.88 -1.42
C GLU A 131 -1.80 7.34 -1.15
N LEU A 132 -2.28 7.43 0.10
CA LEU A 132 -3.66 7.09 0.44
C LEU A 132 -4.69 8.05 -0.20
N ARG A 133 -4.30 9.30 -0.48
CA ARG A 133 -5.17 10.32 -1.08
C ARG A 133 -5.20 10.31 -2.60
N LYS A 134 -4.20 9.76 -3.28
CA LYS A 134 -4.15 9.71 -4.76
C LYS A 134 -5.34 9.02 -5.42
N ASN A 135 -6.05 8.17 -4.69
CA ASN A 135 -7.22 7.43 -5.21
C ASN A 135 -8.56 8.19 -5.04
N PHE A 136 -8.52 9.49 -4.67
CA PHE A 136 -9.71 10.36 -4.53
C PHE A 136 -9.80 11.44 -5.62
N THR A 137 -8.83 11.48 -6.52
CA THR A 137 -8.72 12.40 -7.67
C THR A 137 -8.57 11.58 -8.92
#